data_AF-X1JIQ3-F1
#
_entry.id   AF-X1JIQ3-F1
#
_cell.length_a   1.000
_cell.length_b   1.000
_cell.length_c   1.000
_cell.angle_alpha   90.00
_cell.angle_beta   90.00
_cell.angle_gamma   90.00
#
_symmetry.space_group_name_H-M   'P 1'
#
loop_
_entity.id
_entity.type
_entity.pdbx_description
1 polymer ?
#
loop_
_entity_poly.entity_id
_entity_poly.type
_entity_poly.pdbx_seq_one_letter_code
_entity_poly.pdbx_strand_id
1 'polypeptide(L)'
;MTYEEEERFMLRTLERIPYKFTSIRSHSFARYFGMLIRLGWVELTGYEETSAFQEQYPEAQPRRYFRLTDRGHAASDIDWFNPQRTLYGYSFEETRQKNLESKQKVKERLQGYAKA
;
A
#
# COMPACT_ATOMS: atom_id res chain seq x y z
N MET A 1 -9.64 -21.36 -23.94
CA MET A 1 -9.09 -21.56 -22.59
C MET A 1 -10.29 -21.66 -21.66
N THR A 2 -10.41 -22.76 -20.93
CA THR A 2 -11.51 -22.98 -19.98
C THR A 2 -11.20 -22.30 -18.64
N TYR A 3 -12.21 -22.07 -17.80
CA TYR A 3 -12.03 -21.44 -16.48
C TYR A 3 -11.03 -22.22 -15.61
N GLU A 4 -11.08 -23.56 -15.66
CA GLU A 4 -10.12 -24.40 -14.94
C GLU A 4 -8.68 -24.28 -15.48
N GLU A 5 -8.51 -24.03 -16.78
CA GLU A 5 -7.19 -23.80 -17.38
C GLU A 5 -6.61 -22.46 -16.95
N GLU A 6 -7.45 -21.41 -16.87
CA GLU A 6 -7.08 -20.09 -16.36
C GLU A 6 -6.67 -20.15 -14.88
N GLU A 7 -7.47 -20.82 -14.05
CA GLU A 7 -7.20 -20.96 -12.62
C GLU A 7 -5.90 -21.76 -12.37
N ARG A 8 -5.70 -22.87 -13.09
CA ARG A 8 -4.44 -23.65 -13.00
C ARG A 8 -3.22 -22.84 -13.43
N PHE A 9 -3.34 -22.00 -14.46
CA PHE A 9 -2.27 -21.12 -14.89
C PHE A 9 -1.97 -20.03 -13.86
N MET A 10 -3.01 -19.40 -13.33
CA MET A 10 -2.91 -18.38 -12.28
C MET A 10 -2.22 -18.95 -11.03
N LEU A 11 -2.67 -20.10 -10.51
CA LEU A 11 -2.12 -20.71 -9.30
C LEU A 11 -0.65 -21.09 -9.46
N ARG A 12 -0.26 -21.70 -10.58
CA ARG A 12 1.17 -22.00 -10.86
C ARG A 12 2.03 -20.75 -10.99
N THR A 13 1.46 -19.66 -11.48
CA THR A 13 2.16 -18.38 -11.59
C THR A 13 2.35 -17.74 -10.21
N LEU A 14 1.30 -17.74 -9.38
CA LEU A 14 1.33 -17.21 -8.02
C LEU A 14 2.28 -18.00 -7.10
N GLU A 15 2.38 -19.31 -7.24
CA GLU A 15 3.33 -20.16 -6.49
C GLU A 15 4.79 -19.71 -6.65
N ARG A 16 5.15 -19.22 -7.85
CA ARG A 16 6.52 -18.79 -8.18
C ARG A 16 6.84 -17.37 -7.73
N ILE A 17 5.82 -16.58 -7.41
CA ILE A 17 5.99 -15.21 -6.94
C ILE A 17 6.10 -15.27 -5.41
N PRO A 18 7.19 -14.76 -4.80
CA PRO A 18 7.30 -14.75 -3.35
C PRO A 18 6.08 -14.08 -2.71
N TYR A 19 5.52 -14.69 -1.65
CA TYR A 19 4.28 -14.26 -1.00
C TYR A 19 4.19 -12.75 -0.70
N LYS A 20 5.33 -12.13 -0.38
CA LYS A 20 5.48 -10.68 -0.15
C LYS A 20 5.15 -9.78 -1.35
N PHE A 21 5.00 -10.36 -2.54
CA PHE A 21 4.67 -9.70 -3.79
C PHE A 21 3.30 -10.11 -4.34
N THR A 22 2.69 -11.19 -3.82
CA THR A 22 1.31 -11.60 -4.16
C THR A 22 0.26 -11.08 -3.19
N SER A 23 0.67 -10.63 -2.00
CA SER A 23 -0.20 -10.06 -0.99
C SER A 23 0.30 -8.71 -0.47
N ILE A 24 -0.61 -7.74 -0.32
CA ILE A 24 -0.33 -6.53 0.43
C ILE A 24 -0.38 -6.89 1.92
N ARG A 25 0.73 -6.65 2.64
CA ARG A 25 0.72 -6.76 4.10
C ARG A 25 -0.26 -5.75 4.69
N SER A 26 -0.98 -6.14 5.74
CA SER A 26 -1.95 -5.28 6.45
C SER A 26 -1.38 -3.91 6.82
N HIS A 27 -0.12 -3.83 7.25
CA HIS A 27 0.54 -2.56 7.56
C HIS A 27 0.70 -1.63 6.35
N SER A 28 1.06 -2.19 5.18
CA SER A 28 1.18 -1.42 3.94
C SER A 28 -0.18 -0.88 3.51
N PHE A 29 -1.24 -1.68 3.64
CA PHE A 29 -2.60 -1.24 3.37
C PHE A 29 -3.03 -0.11 4.32
N ALA A 30 -2.86 -0.26 5.63
CA ALA A 30 -3.26 0.75 6.61
C ALA A 30 -2.56 2.10 6.37
N ARG A 31 -1.26 2.06 6.03
CA ARG A 31 -0.48 3.26 5.67
C ARG A 31 -1.03 3.93 4.41
N TYR A 32 -1.27 3.15 3.36
CA TYR A 32 -1.83 3.62 2.10
C TYR A 32 -3.22 4.23 2.30
N PHE A 33 -4.13 3.50 2.96
CA PHE A 33 -5.51 3.92 3.21
C PHE A 33 -5.57 5.18 4.09
N GLY A 34 -4.69 5.30 5.08
CA GLY A 34 -4.56 6.51 5.88
C GLY A 34 -4.18 7.75 5.07
N MET A 35 -3.45 7.59 3.95
CA MET A 35 -3.17 8.71 3.04
C MET A 35 -4.43 9.11 2.26
N LEU A 36 -5.25 8.15 1.83
CA LEU A 36 -6.51 8.43 1.14
C LEU A 36 -7.47 9.25 2.01
N ILE A 37 -7.55 8.91 3.30
CA ILE A 37 -8.34 9.68 4.29
C ILE A 37 -7.81 11.12 4.37
N ARG A 38 -6.49 11.29 4.52
CA ARG A 38 -5.85 12.62 4.64
C ARG A 38 -5.96 13.46 3.37
N LEU A 39 -6.00 12.80 2.21
CA LEU A 39 -6.24 13.43 0.91
C LEU A 39 -7.72 13.81 0.70
N GLY A 40 -8.62 13.34 1.56
CA GLY A 40 -10.06 13.52 1.43
C GLY A 40 -10.65 12.75 0.25
N TRP A 41 -10.00 11.68 -0.20
CA TRP A 41 -10.49 10.84 -1.31
C TRP A 41 -11.52 9.81 -0.84
N VAL A 42 -11.48 9.46 0.44
CA VAL A 42 -12.45 8.59 1.09
C VAL A 42 -12.98 9.26 2.34
N GLU A 43 -14.23 8.96 2.68
CA GLU A 43 -14.88 9.41 3.91
C GLU A 43 -15.68 8.27 4.53
N LEU A 44 -15.95 8.39 5.84
CA LEU A 44 -16.81 7.43 6.55
C LEU A 44 -18.24 7.53 6.03
N THR A 45 -18.87 6.36 5.82
CA THR A 45 -20.30 6.31 5.48
C THR A 45 -21.21 6.52 6.69
N GLY A 46 -20.66 6.42 7.90
CA GLY A 46 -21.42 6.35 9.15
C GLY A 46 -22.00 4.97 9.46
N TYR A 47 -21.80 3.99 8.57
CA TYR A 47 -22.21 2.60 8.77
C TYR A 47 -21.07 1.78 9.39
N GLU A 48 -21.38 1.07 10.46
CA GLU A 48 -20.46 0.20 11.19
C GLU A 48 -21.07 -1.19 11.38
N GLU A 49 -20.23 -2.23 11.34
CA GLU A 49 -20.59 -3.61 11.65
C GLU A 49 -19.63 -4.20 12.68
N THR A 50 -20.08 -5.24 13.36
CA THR A 50 -19.21 -6.06 14.21
C THR A 50 -18.06 -6.61 13.37
N SER A 51 -16.82 -6.35 13.79
CA SER A 51 -15.66 -6.94 13.14
C SER A 51 -15.48 -8.40 13.56
N ALA A 52 -14.89 -9.23 12.69
CA ALA A 52 -14.54 -10.60 13.06
C ALA A 52 -13.59 -10.66 14.28
N PHE A 53 -12.81 -9.61 14.52
CA PHE A 53 -11.95 -9.52 15.68
C PHE A 53 -12.73 -9.20 16.97
N GLN A 54 -13.83 -8.45 16.86
CA GLN A 54 -14.73 -8.19 17.97
C GLN A 54 -15.49 -9.43 18.46
N GLU A 55 -15.62 -10.47 17.64
CA GLU A 55 -16.19 -11.75 18.09
C GLU A 55 -15.39 -12.38 19.24
N GLN A 56 -14.07 -12.13 19.28
CA GLN A 56 -13.19 -12.62 20.34
C GLN A 56 -12.83 -11.53 21.36
N TYR A 57 -12.77 -10.27 20.93
CA TYR A 57 -12.35 -9.11 21.72
C TYR A 57 -13.37 -7.98 21.61
N PRO A 58 -14.45 -7.97 22.42
CA PRO A 58 -15.55 -7.01 22.29
C PRO A 58 -15.12 -5.54 22.34
N GLU A 59 -14.03 -5.23 23.03
CA GLU A 59 -13.42 -3.90 23.14
C GLU A 59 -12.66 -3.44 21.88
N ALA A 60 -12.47 -4.33 20.91
CA ALA A 60 -11.78 -4.01 19.67
C ALA A 60 -12.59 -3.08 18.77
N GLN A 61 -11.92 -2.53 17.77
CA GLN A 61 -12.54 -1.60 16.81
C GLN A 61 -13.56 -2.33 15.92
N PRO A 62 -14.70 -1.67 15.59
CA PRO A 62 -15.66 -2.19 14.64
C PRO A 62 -15.18 -2.10 13.19
N ARG A 63 -15.86 -2.83 12.31
CA ARG A 63 -15.68 -2.71 10.87
C ARG A 63 -16.38 -1.42 10.42
N ARG A 64 -15.58 -0.44 10.01
CA ARG A 64 -16.06 0.83 9.46
C ARG A 64 -16.06 0.80 7.95
N TYR A 65 -17.13 1.30 7.35
CA TYR A 65 -17.25 1.41 5.91
C TYR A 65 -16.91 2.83 5.43
N PHE A 66 -16.24 2.88 4.29
CA PHE A 66 -15.83 4.12 3.64
C PHE A 66 -16.40 4.17 2.23
N ARG A 67 -16.70 5.38 1.75
CA ARG A 67 -17.05 5.64 0.35
C ARG A 67 -16.07 6.61 -0.28
N LEU A 68 -15.99 6.57 -1.60
CA LEU A 68 -15.27 7.59 -2.36
C LEU A 68 -16.01 8.93 -2.30
N THR A 69 -15.26 10.00 -2.15
CA THR A 69 -15.76 11.37 -2.32
C THR A 69 -15.67 11.76 -3.80
N ASP A 70 -16.32 12.85 -4.19
CA ASP A 70 -16.15 13.42 -5.54
C ASP A 70 -14.69 13.70 -5.87
N ARG A 71 -13.90 14.11 -4.87
CA ARG A 71 -12.45 14.32 -4.99
C ARG A 71 -11.70 13.01 -5.24
N GLY A 72 -12.11 11.93 -4.58
CA GLY A 72 -11.56 10.60 -4.81
C GLY A 72 -11.89 10.08 -6.21
N HIS A 73 -13.12 10.32 -6.68
CA HIS A 73 -13.53 9.98 -8.04
C HIS A 73 -12.78 10.79 -9.12
N ALA A 74 -12.45 12.05 -8.84
CA ALA A 74 -11.71 12.91 -9.75
C ALA A 74 -10.18 12.70 -9.72
N ALA A 75 -9.65 11.93 -8.76
CA ALA A 75 -8.22 11.68 -8.66
C ALA A 75 -7.72 10.78 -9.79
N SER A 76 -6.56 11.11 -10.35
CA SER A 76 -5.98 10.37 -11.48
C SER A 76 -5.40 9.02 -11.07
N ASP A 77 -5.26 8.07 -12.01
CA ASP A 77 -4.61 6.78 -11.76
C ASP A 77 -3.18 6.95 -11.23
N ILE A 78 -2.48 7.99 -11.68
CA ILE A 78 -1.12 8.31 -11.23
C ILE A 78 -1.12 8.72 -9.75
N ASP A 79 -2.15 9.43 -9.31
CA ASP A 79 -2.30 9.84 -7.91
C ASP A 79 -2.72 8.64 -7.04
N TRP A 80 -3.66 7.81 -7.52
CA TRP A 80 -4.04 6.55 -6.87
C TRP A 80 -2.87 5.58 -6.74
N PHE A 81 -1.99 5.52 -7.74
CA PHE A 81 -0.80 4.69 -7.69
C PHE A 81 0.19 5.12 -6.61
N ASN A 82 0.29 6.43 -6.33
CA ASN A 82 1.21 6.97 -5.34
C ASN A 82 0.60 8.12 -4.51
N PRO A 83 -0.34 7.82 -3.59
CA PRO A 83 -0.99 8.85 -2.78
C PRO A 83 -0.03 9.54 -1.81
N GLN A 84 1.10 8.90 -1.46
CA GLN A 84 2.15 9.56 -0.70
C GLN A 84 2.71 10.75 -1.46
N ARG A 85 2.94 10.59 -2.77
CA ARG A 85 3.39 11.68 -3.64
C ARG A 85 2.37 12.80 -3.67
N THR A 86 1.11 12.46 -3.91
CA THR A 86 0.01 13.43 -3.97
C THR A 86 -0.15 14.17 -2.64
N LEU A 87 -0.01 13.48 -1.51
CA LEU A 87 -0.18 14.06 -0.17
C LEU A 87 0.94 15.02 0.22
N TYR A 88 2.18 14.72 -0.13
CA TYR A 88 3.34 15.51 0.31
C TYR A 88 4.00 16.35 -0.78
N GLY A 89 3.58 16.22 -2.04
CA GLY A 89 3.99 17.08 -3.15
C GLY A 89 5.41 16.85 -3.69
N TYR A 90 6.11 15.78 -3.30
CA TYR A 90 7.44 15.49 -3.84
C TYR A 90 7.37 14.99 -5.28
N SER A 91 8.37 15.29 -6.11
CA SER A 91 8.47 14.75 -7.47
C SER A 91 9.09 13.34 -7.50
N PHE A 92 8.87 12.62 -8.60
CA PHE A 92 9.58 11.36 -8.86
C PHE A 92 11.09 11.55 -8.88
N GLU A 93 11.57 12.68 -9.43
CA GLU A 93 12.99 12.98 -9.55
C GLU A 93 13.62 13.24 -8.18
N GLU A 94 12.96 14.02 -7.32
CA GLU A 94 13.41 14.23 -5.93
C GLU A 94 13.49 12.92 -5.14
N THR A 95 12.49 12.06 -5.32
CA THR A 95 12.46 10.74 -4.67
C THR A 95 13.58 9.85 -5.19
N ARG A 96 13.82 9.86 -6.50
CA ARG A 96 14.90 9.10 -7.15
C ARG A 96 16.26 9.57 -6.66
N GLN A 97 16.49 10.87 -6.62
CA GLN A 97 17.73 11.48 -6.18
C GLN A 97 18.05 11.10 -4.72
N LYS A 98 17.09 11.26 -3.81
CA LYS A 98 17.24 10.83 -2.39
C LYS A 98 17.55 9.34 -2.25
N ASN A 99 16.96 8.50 -3.10
CA ASN A 99 17.24 7.06 -3.10
C ASN A 99 18.67 6.75 -3.56
N LEU A 100 19.18 7.47 -4.58
CA LEU A 100 20.56 7.34 -5.05
C LEU A 100 21.56 7.75 -3.96
N GLU A 101 21.31 8.90 -3.32
CA GLU A 101 22.13 9.38 -2.20
C GLU A 101 22.16 8.40 -1.04
N SER A 102 21.00 7.82 -0.68
CA SER A 102 20.91 6.81 0.38
C SER A 102 21.70 5.55 0.04
N LYS A 103 21.61 5.07 -1.21
CA LYS A 103 22.40 3.92 -1.69
C LYS A 103 23.90 4.20 -1.67
N GLN A 104 24.30 5.41 -2.08
CA GLN A 104 25.70 5.83 -2.09
C GLN A 104 26.26 5.86 -0.65
N LYS A 105 25.53 6.43 0.32
CA LYS A 105 25.91 6.42 1.73
C LYS A 105 26.08 5.01 2.30
N VAL A 106 25.18 4.08 1.95
CA VAL A 106 25.32 2.68 2.38
C VAL A 106 26.57 2.03 1.76
N LYS A 107 26.83 2.28 0.47
CA LYS A 107 28.01 1.76 -0.23
C LYS A 107 29.31 2.26 0.42
N GLU A 108 29.40 3.55 0.72
CA GLU A 108 30.55 4.17 1.40
C GLU A 108 30.76 3.56 2.78
N ARG A 109 29.68 3.39 3.56
CA ARG A 109 29.75 2.75 4.89
C ARG A 109 30.27 1.32 4.80
N LEU A 110 29.79 0.52 3.84
CA LEU A 110 30.27 -0.85 3.63
C LEU A 110 31.73 -0.91 3.18
N GLN A 111 32.16 0.02 2.33
CA GLN A 111 33.57 0.14 1.92
C GLN A 111 34.48 0.54 3.08
N GLY A 112 33.99 1.38 4.01
CA GLY A 112 34.69 1.70 5.25
C GLY A 112 34.92 0.47 6.13
N TYR A 113 33.93 -0.40 6.27
CA TYR A 113 34.08 -1.67 7.01
C TYR A 113 35.01 -2.69 6.34
N ALA A 114 35.12 -2.67 5.00
CA ALA A 114 36.02 -3.57 4.28
C ALA A 114 37.49 -3.12 4.28
N LYS A 115 37.76 -1.88 4.71
CA LYS A 115 39.11 -1.29 4.80
C LYS A 115 39.65 -1.22 6.24
N ALA A 116 38.86 -1.62 7.24
CA ALA A 116 39.22 -1.73 8.64
C ALA A 116 39.48 -3.19 9.01
#